data_AF-F2KFN3-F1
#
_entry.id   AF-F2KFN3-F1
#
_cell.length_a   1.000
_cell.length_b   1.000
_cell.length_c   1.000
_cell.angle_alpha   90.00
_cell.angle_beta   90.00
_cell.angle_gamma   90.00
#
_symmetry.space_group_name_H-M   'P 1'
#
loop_
_entity.id
_entity.type
_entity.pdbx_description
1 polymer ?
#
loop_
_entity_poly.entity_id
_entity_poly.type
_entity_poly.pdbx_seq_one_letter_code
_entity_poly.pdbx_strand_id
1 'polypeptide(L)'
;MQDEWRKSRQLNAASRLRAMQRERAELVYNRSRHELTQAEHRLSAEQVRYDSLQATHEALGRIGAMLDPAQHEQRLLAQTAAFQRLEAAHQPVIEARSLSHSAMSQLLKCKVNEDLIDKAKDRLQVLLDKAVREYEAIDIFDAQQAQGMGHGR
;
A
#
# COMPACT_ATOMS: atom_id res chain seq x y z
N MET A 1 10.44 -9.54 -36.74
CA MET A 1 8.98 -9.58 -36.49
C MET A 1 8.55 -10.65 -35.48
N GLN A 2 8.80 -11.96 -35.66
CA GLN A 2 8.32 -13.01 -34.73
C GLN A 2 8.77 -12.81 -33.26
N ASP A 3 10.01 -12.40 -33.03
CA ASP A 3 10.52 -12.13 -31.66
C ASP A 3 9.83 -10.96 -30.97
N GLU A 4 9.45 -9.92 -31.71
CA GLU A 4 8.74 -8.75 -31.19
C GLU A 4 7.31 -9.13 -30.74
N TRP A 5 6.61 -9.95 -31.53
CA TRP A 5 5.29 -10.49 -31.18
C TRP A 5 5.34 -11.38 -29.94
N ARG A 6 6.39 -12.19 -29.78
CA ARG A 6 6.61 -12.99 -28.58
C ARG A 6 6.83 -12.11 -27.35
N LYS A 7 7.68 -11.08 -27.45
CA LYS A 7 7.93 -10.11 -26.39
C LYS A 7 6.65 -9.36 -26.00
N SER A 8 5.84 -8.96 -26.98
CA SER A 8 4.54 -8.29 -26.74
C SER A 8 3.60 -9.18 -25.93
N ARG A 9 3.46 -10.47 -26.30
CA ARG A 9 2.64 -11.43 -25.53
C ARG A 9 3.15 -11.61 -24.09
N GLN A 10 4.47 -11.71 -23.92
CA GLN A 10 5.09 -11.82 -22.58
C GLN A 10 4.85 -10.58 -21.72
N LEU A 11 5.00 -9.38 -22.28
CA LEU A 11 4.72 -8.12 -21.57
C LEU A 11 3.23 -7.97 -21.24
N ASN A 12 2.34 -8.43 -22.10
CA ASN A 12 0.90 -8.43 -21.83
C ASN A 12 0.51 -9.39 -20.70
N ALA A 13 1.16 -10.56 -20.60
CA ALA A 13 0.96 -11.46 -19.47
C ALA A 13 1.56 -10.88 -18.18
N ALA A 14 2.77 -10.32 -18.24
CA ALA A 14 3.43 -9.69 -17.11
C ALA A 14 2.61 -8.50 -16.57
N SER A 15 2.06 -7.66 -17.44
CA SER A 15 1.21 -6.51 -17.06
C SER A 15 -0.02 -6.95 -16.28
N ARG A 16 -0.73 -7.97 -16.76
CA ARG A 16 -1.88 -8.54 -16.02
C ARG A 16 -1.48 -9.05 -14.64
N LEU A 17 -0.35 -9.76 -14.55
CA LEU A 17 0.17 -10.24 -13.27
C LEU A 17 0.53 -9.08 -12.32
N ARG A 18 1.16 -8.00 -12.82
CA ARG A 18 1.50 -6.83 -12.01
C ARG A 18 0.27 -6.08 -11.52
N ALA A 19 -0.74 -5.90 -12.38
CA ALA A 19 -2.03 -5.31 -11.99
C ALA A 19 -2.69 -6.11 -10.85
N MET A 20 -2.78 -7.44 -10.99
CA MET A 20 -3.31 -8.31 -9.93
C MET A 20 -2.51 -8.22 -8.62
N GLN A 21 -1.18 -8.12 -8.71
CA GLN A 21 -0.32 -7.96 -7.54
C GLN A 21 -0.55 -6.61 -6.86
N ARG A 22 -0.70 -5.52 -7.63
CA ARG A 22 -1.03 -4.19 -7.10
C ARG A 22 -2.39 -4.21 -6.41
N GLU A 23 -3.42 -4.74 -7.06
CA GLU A 23 -4.77 -4.82 -6.48
C GLU A 23 -4.77 -5.60 -5.15
N ARG A 24 -4.05 -6.73 -5.11
CA ARG A 24 -3.88 -7.49 -3.87
C ARG A 24 -3.16 -6.68 -2.79
N ALA A 25 -2.07 -5.99 -3.14
CA ALA A 25 -1.33 -5.16 -2.20
C ALA A 25 -2.18 -3.97 -1.68
N GLU A 26 -3.04 -3.41 -2.53
CA GLU A 26 -3.98 -2.35 -2.18
C GLU A 26 -5.03 -2.83 -1.18
N LEU A 27 -5.61 -4.01 -1.38
CA LEU A 27 -6.53 -4.63 -0.41
C LEU A 27 -5.86 -4.85 0.95
N VAL A 28 -4.61 -5.36 0.96
CA VAL A 28 -3.83 -5.56 2.18
C VAL A 28 -3.57 -4.23 2.88
N TYR A 29 -3.16 -3.20 2.13
CA TYR A 29 -2.93 -1.87 2.68
C TYR A 29 -4.20 -1.23 3.24
N ASN A 30 -5.33 -1.35 2.56
CA ASN A 30 -6.61 -0.82 3.04
C ASN A 30 -7.07 -1.53 4.33
N ARG A 31 -6.89 -2.85 4.40
CA ARG A 31 -7.16 -3.61 5.64
C ARG A 31 -6.26 -3.14 6.79
N SER A 32 -4.95 -3.02 6.57
CA SER A 32 -4.02 -2.63 7.63
C SER A 32 -4.24 -1.19 8.11
N ARG A 33 -4.65 -0.28 7.23
CA ARG A 33 -5.12 1.06 7.64
C ARG A 33 -6.34 0.99 8.55
N HIS A 34 -7.32 0.16 8.20
CA HIS A 34 -8.52 0.02 9.01
C HIS A 34 -8.20 -0.55 10.39
N GLU A 35 -7.33 -1.56 10.46
CA GLU A 35 -6.85 -2.14 11.73
C GLU A 35 -6.10 -1.10 12.58
N LEU A 36 -5.25 -0.26 11.97
CA LEU A 36 -4.58 0.84 12.67
C LEU A 36 -5.58 1.83 13.25
N THR A 37 -6.55 2.29 12.46
CA THR A 37 -7.60 3.21 12.93
C THR A 37 -8.42 2.60 14.07
N GLN A 38 -8.74 1.30 14.00
CA GLN A 38 -9.43 0.62 15.10
C GLN A 38 -8.56 0.56 16.37
N ALA A 39 -7.26 0.28 16.25
CA ALA A 39 -6.35 0.24 17.39
C ALA A 39 -6.20 1.63 18.04
N GLU A 40 -6.05 2.68 17.23
CA GLU A 40 -5.98 4.07 17.70
C GLU A 40 -7.27 4.49 18.42
N HIS A 41 -8.44 4.13 17.89
CA HIS A 41 -9.72 4.38 18.57
C HIS A 41 -9.83 3.66 19.91
N ARG A 42 -9.37 2.41 20.00
CA ARG A 42 -9.35 1.66 21.28
C ARG A 42 -8.42 2.32 22.29
N LEU A 43 -7.22 2.73 21.86
CA LEU A 43 -6.28 3.44 22.72
C LEU A 43 -6.88 4.75 23.24
N SER A 44 -7.50 5.53 22.35
CA SER A 44 -8.18 6.77 22.74
C SER A 44 -9.31 6.52 23.74
N ALA A 45 -10.11 5.47 23.56
CA ALA A 45 -11.17 5.12 24.49
C ALA A 45 -10.64 4.69 25.87
N GLU A 46 -9.55 3.92 25.92
CA GLU A 46 -8.90 3.55 27.19
C GLU A 46 -8.24 4.75 27.86
N GLN A 47 -7.68 5.70 27.10
CA GLN A 47 -7.15 6.96 27.64
C GLN A 47 -8.26 7.77 28.32
N VAL A 48 -9.40 7.97 27.65
CA VAL A 48 -10.54 8.69 28.22
C VAL A 48 -11.04 8.02 29.51
N ARG A 49 -11.08 6.67 29.54
CA ARG A 49 -11.45 5.91 30.75
C ARG A 49 -10.45 6.15 31.88
N TYR A 50 -9.15 6.05 31.58
CA TYR A 50 -8.09 6.31 32.54
C TYR A 50 -8.17 7.73 33.11
N ASP A 51 -8.28 8.75 32.26
CA ASP A 51 -8.38 10.15 32.65
C ASP A 51 -9.61 10.41 33.55
N SER A 52 -10.75 9.80 33.23
CA SER A 52 -11.97 9.92 34.04
C SER A 52 -11.82 9.31 35.44
N LEU A 53 -11.15 8.15 35.54
CA LEU A 53 -10.87 7.48 36.81
C LEU A 53 -9.85 8.27 37.64
N GLN A 54 -8.82 8.81 36.99
CA GLN A 54 -7.83 9.66 37.64
C GLN A 54 -8.48 10.94 38.19
N ALA A 55 -9.30 11.63 37.38
CA ALA A 55 -10.00 12.83 37.83
C ALA A 55 -10.92 12.56 39.03
N THR A 56 -11.62 11.42 39.03
CA THR A 56 -12.45 11.00 40.16
C THR A 56 -11.60 10.71 41.41
N HIS A 57 -10.46 10.05 41.24
CA HIS A 57 -9.53 9.77 42.34
C HIS A 57 -8.98 11.07 42.96
N GLU A 58 -8.53 12.02 42.14
CA GLU A 58 -8.01 13.31 42.59
C GLU A 58 -9.07 14.16 43.30
N ALA A 59 -10.30 14.20 42.78
CA ALA A 59 -11.40 14.93 43.40
C ALA A 59 -11.68 14.43 44.83
N LEU A 60 -11.69 13.11 45.03
CA LEU A 60 -11.90 12.50 46.34
C LEU A 60 -10.73 12.74 47.30
N GLY A 61 -9.50 12.85 46.79
CA GLY A 61 -8.32 13.19 47.59
C GLY A 61 -8.33 14.64 48.10
N ARG A 62 -8.85 15.59 47.30
CA ARG A 62 -8.93 17.01 47.67
C ARG A 62 -10.00 17.33 48.72
N ILE A 63 -11.06 16.51 48.80
CA ILE A 63 -12.18 16.74 49.71
C ILE A 63 -11.81 16.38 51.18
N GLY A 64 -10.63 15.80 51.43
CA GLY A 64 -10.20 15.44 52.79
C GLY A 64 -11.15 14.43 53.45
N ALA A 65 -11.92 13.70 52.63
CA ALA A 65 -12.90 12.75 53.11
C ALA A 65 -12.18 11.69 53.94
N MET A 66 -12.70 11.43 55.15
CA MET A 66 -12.30 10.30 55.98
C MET A 66 -12.73 9.03 55.25
N LEU A 67 -11.89 8.60 54.32
CA LEU A 67 -12.20 7.51 53.40
C LEU A 67 -11.94 6.20 54.12
N ASP A 68 -12.93 5.31 54.07
CA ASP A 68 -12.78 3.92 54.46
C ASP A 68 -11.53 3.33 53.75
N PRO A 69 -10.55 2.79 54.50
CA PRO A 69 -9.36 2.16 53.93
C PRO A 69 -9.68 1.14 52.84
N ALA A 70 -10.75 0.36 52.99
CA ALA A 70 -11.16 -0.63 52.00
C ALA A 70 -11.59 0.03 50.67
N GLN A 71 -12.29 1.17 50.73
CA GLN A 71 -12.68 1.93 49.54
C GLN A 71 -11.48 2.62 48.88
N HIS A 72 -10.47 3.01 49.66
CA HIS A 72 -9.23 3.58 49.11
C HIS A 72 -8.43 2.51 48.35
N GLU A 73 -8.27 1.33 48.93
CA GLU A 73 -7.60 0.19 48.28
C GLU A 73 -8.30 -0.22 46.97
N GLN A 74 -9.63 -0.32 46.97
CA GLN A 74 -10.39 -0.62 45.75
C GLN A 74 -10.16 0.41 44.64
N ARG A 75 -10.04 1.69 44.99
CA ARG A 75 -9.76 2.77 44.02
C ARG A 75 -8.35 2.68 43.46
N LEU A 76 -7.36 2.38 44.30
CA LEU A 76 -5.99 2.14 43.83
C LEU A 76 -5.95 0.95 42.88
N LEU A 77 -6.61 -0.16 43.21
CA LEU A 77 -6.71 -1.34 42.34
C LEU A 77 -7.42 -1.01 41.01
N ALA A 78 -8.47 -0.20 41.03
CA ALA A 78 -9.14 0.25 39.81
C ALA A 78 -8.23 1.12 38.94
N GLN A 79 -7.44 2.01 39.54
CA GLN A 79 -6.50 2.88 38.82
C GLN A 79 -5.34 2.09 38.21
N THR A 80 -4.77 1.13 38.95
CA THR A 80 -3.69 0.27 38.44
C THR A 80 -4.20 -0.63 37.32
N ALA A 81 -5.41 -1.19 37.45
CA ALA A 81 -6.02 -1.97 36.38
C ALA A 81 -6.30 -1.13 35.13
N ALA A 82 -6.75 0.12 35.28
CA ALA A 82 -6.95 1.03 34.16
C ALA A 82 -5.63 1.40 33.47
N PHE A 83 -4.58 1.68 34.25
CA PHE A 83 -3.24 1.94 33.72
C PHE A 83 -2.70 0.75 32.91
N GLN A 84 -2.83 -0.47 33.45
CA GLN A 84 -2.40 -1.69 32.74
C GLN A 84 -3.15 -1.90 31.43
N ARG A 85 -4.46 -1.60 31.38
CA ARG A 85 -5.25 -1.67 30.13
C ARG A 85 -4.79 -0.63 29.12
N LEU A 86 -4.49 0.58 29.57
CA LEU A 86 -3.97 1.65 28.72
C LEU A 86 -2.60 1.27 28.13
N GLU A 87 -1.67 0.78 28.96
CA GLU A 87 -0.37 0.28 28.49
C GLU A 87 -0.52 -0.88 27.51
N ALA A 88 -1.40 -1.84 27.81
CA ALA A 88 -1.69 -2.95 26.92
C ALA A 88 -2.30 -2.50 25.58
N ALA A 89 -3.03 -1.38 25.54
CA ALA A 89 -3.62 -0.83 24.32
C ALA A 89 -2.59 -0.14 23.40
N HIS A 90 -1.42 0.27 23.90
CA HIS A 90 -0.36 0.86 23.08
C HIS A 90 0.30 -0.15 22.14
N GLN A 91 0.52 -1.38 22.62
CA GLN A 91 1.23 -2.40 21.84
C GLN A 91 0.52 -2.74 20.50
N PRO A 92 -0.81 -2.97 20.46
CA PRO A 92 -1.55 -3.14 19.21
C PRO A 92 -1.43 -1.97 18.23
N VAL A 93 -1.34 -0.73 18.71
CA VAL A 93 -1.16 0.44 17.84
C VAL A 93 0.23 0.42 17.18
N ILE A 94 1.27 0.10 17.95
CA ILE A 94 2.64 -0.02 17.43
C ILE A 94 2.71 -1.11 16.35
N GLU A 95 2.13 -2.28 16.65
CA GLU A 95 2.07 -3.41 15.71
C GLU A 95 1.30 -3.06 14.44
N ALA A 96 0.08 -2.52 14.57
CA ALA A 96 -0.74 -2.12 13.44
C ALA A 96 -0.07 -1.03 12.59
N ARG A 97 0.65 -0.10 13.21
CA ARG A 97 1.42 0.94 12.51
C ARG A 97 2.57 0.34 11.71
N SER A 98 3.29 -0.63 12.29
CA SER A 98 4.36 -1.33 11.58
C SER A 98 3.82 -2.11 10.37
N LEU A 99 2.68 -2.79 10.53
CA LEU A 99 2.00 -3.54 9.47
C LEU A 99 1.50 -2.61 8.36
N SER A 100 0.89 -1.48 8.72
CA SER A 100 0.43 -0.46 7.77
C SER A 100 1.59 0.11 6.95
N HIS A 101 2.72 0.41 7.60
CA HIS A 101 3.92 0.91 6.92
C HIS A 101 4.53 -0.13 5.97
N SER A 102 4.61 -1.39 6.40
CA SER A 102 5.08 -2.50 5.55
C SER A 102 4.17 -2.72 4.35
N ALA A 103 2.85 -2.75 4.56
CA ALA A 103 1.85 -2.89 3.51
C ALA A 103 1.90 -1.74 2.49
N MET A 104 2.06 -0.50 2.95
CA MET A 104 2.26 0.66 2.08
C MET A 104 3.51 0.50 1.22
N SER A 105 4.63 0.10 1.83
CA SER A 105 5.89 -0.10 1.12
C SER A 105 5.77 -1.18 0.03
N GLN A 106 5.02 -2.26 0.30
CA GLN A 106 4.73 -3.28 -0.69
C GLN A 106 3.82 -2.77 -1.82
N LEU A 107 2.78 -2.01 -1.49
CA LEU A 107 1.92 -1.38 -2.50
C LEU A 107 2.71 -0.46 -3.43
N LEU A 108 3.61 0.37 -2.89
CA LEU A 108 4.49 1.23 -3.68
C LEU A 108 5.40 0.42 -4.61
N LYS A 109 5.99 -0.67 -4.12
CA LYS A 109 6.78 -1.59 -4.96
C LYS A 109 5.95 -2.18 -6.10
N CYS A 110 4.71 -2.60 -5.82
CA CYS A 110 3.82 -3.13 -6.85
C CYS A 110 3.46 -2.07 -7.91
N LYS A 111 3.19 -0.82 -7.50
CA LYS A 111 2.94 0.30 -8.44
C LYS A 111 4.15 0.57 -9.33
N VAL A 112 5.35 0.66 -8.75
CA VAL A 112 6.58 0.84 -9.53
C VAL A 112 6.78 -0.31 -10.53
N ASN A 113 6.49 -1.55 -10.13
CA ASN A 113 6.59 -2.69 -11.04
C ASN A 113 5.58 -2.65 -12.19
N GLU A 114 4.37 -2.12 -11.96
CA GLU A 114 3.38 -1.89 -13.00
C GLU A 114 3.87 -0.82 -13.99
N ASP A 115 4.32 0.34 -13.48
CA ASP A 115 4.88 1.43 -14.29
C ASP A 115 6.06 0.98 -15.16
N LEU A 116 6.93 0.10 -14.63
CA LEU A 116 8.06 -0.45 -15.37
C LEU A 116 7.62 -1.32 -16.55
N ILE A 117 6.54 -2.10 -16.38
CA ILE A 117 5.98 -2.92 -17.46
C ILE A 117 5.32 -2.03 -18.51
N ASP A 118 4.60 -0.99 -18.11
CA ASP A 118 3.96 -0.07 -19.05
C ASP A 118 5.01 0.69 -19.88
N LYS A 119 6.08 1.18 -19.25
CA LYS A 119 7.22 1.76 -19.97
C LYS A 119 7.87 0.77 -20.94
N ALA A 120 7.97 -0.50 -20.56
CA ALA A 120 8.52 -1.54 -21.44
C ALA A 120 7.61 -1.81 -22.65
N LYS A 121 6.28 -1.76 -22.47
CA LYS A 121 5.31 -1.87 -23.56
C LYS A 121 5.40 -0.68 -24.50
N ASP A 122 5.45 0.55 -23.98
CA ASP A 122 5.58 1.76 -24.78
C ASP A 122 6.84 1.71 -25.65
N ARG A 123 7.96 1.29 -25.05
CA ARG A 123 9.23 1.12 -25.79
C ARG A 123 9.13 0.06 -26.88
N LEU A 124 8.45 -1.06 -26.61
CA LEU A 124 8.24 -2.09 -27.63
C LEU A 124 7.34 -1.58 -28.76
N GLN A 125 6.30 -0.81 -28.45
CA GLN A 125 5.43 -0.20 -29.47
C GLN A 125 6.23 0.73 -30.39
N VAL A 126 7.08 1.59 -29.83
CA VAL A 126 7.95 2.47 -30.64
C VAL A 126 8.88 1.68 -31.55
N LEU A 127 9.43 0.54 -31.08
CA LEU A 127 10.30 -0.32 -31.88
C LEU A 127 9.53 -1.01 -33.01
N LEU A 128 8.32 -1.50 -32.72
CA LEU A 128 7.42 -2.08 -33.72
C LEU A 128 7.05 -1.07 -34.79
N ASP A 129 6.63 0.14 -34.40
CA ASP A 129 6.28 1.21 -35.33
C ASP A 129 7.45 1.59 -36.24
N LYS A 130 8.68 1.63 -35.68
CA LYS A 130 9.89 1.88 -36.46
C LYS A 130 10.15 0.75 -37.46
N ALA A 131 10.06 -0.50 -37.03
CA ALA A 131 10.29 -1.66 -37.89
C ALA A 131 9.24 -1.76 -39.02
N VAL A 132 7.99 -1.41 -38.75
CA VAL A 132 6.92 -1.32 -39.77
C VAL A 132 7.27 -0.28 -40.82
N ARG A 133 7.66 0.94 -40.40
CA ARG A 133 8.06 2.01 -41.35
C ARG A 133 9.27 1.63 -42.19
N GLU A 134 10.27 0.97 -41.59
CA GLU A 134 11.45 0.48 -42.32
C GLU A 134 11.07 -0.59 -43.35
N TYR A 135 10.15 -1.50 -42.99
CA TYR A 135 9.65 -2.52 -43.90
C TYR A 135 8.82 -1.92 -45.04
N GLU A 136 7.90 -1.00 -44.74
CA GLU A 136 7.12 -0.26 -45.75
C GLU A 136 8.03 0.52 -46.71
N ALA A 137 9.13 1.11 -46.22
CA ALA A 137 10.09 1.81 -47.07
C ALA A 137 10.80 0.86 -48.06
N ILE A 138 11.11 -0.37 -47.63
CA ILE A 138 11.69 -1.41 -48.50
C ILE A 138 10.65 -1.84 -49.54
N ASP A 139 9.42 -2.14 -49.13
CA ASP A 139 8.34 -2.54 -50.06
C ASP A 139 8.07 -1.44 -51.12
N ILE A 140 8.09 -0.16 -50.73
CA ILE A 140 7.94 0.96 -51.66
C ILE A 140 9.12 1.00 -52.64
N PHE A 141 10.36 0.83 -52.17
CA PHE A 141 11.55 0.81 -53.01
C PHE A 141 11.52 -0.35 -54.02
N ASP A 142 11.17 -1.55 -53.56
CA ASP A 142 11.07 -2.74 -54.40
C ASP A 142 9.92 -2.61 -55.43
N ALA A 143 8.78 -2.04 -55.03
CA ALA A 143 7.68 -1.71 -55.93
C ALA A 143 8.10 -0.69 -57.00
N GLN A 144 8.92 0.32 -56.65
CA GLN A 144 9.46 1.29 -57.60
C GLN A 144 10.47 0.66 -58.57
N GLN A 145 11.32 -0.27 -58.12
CA GLN A 145 12.19 -1.02 -59.03
C GLN A 145 11.38 -1.92 -59.98
N ALA A 146 10.36 -2.61 -59.48
CA ALA A 146 9.53 -3.54 -60.25
C ALA A 146 8.61 -2.85 -61.27
N GLN A 147 8.12 -1.64 -60.99
CA GLN A 147 7.29 -0.85 -61.91
C GLN A 147 8.08 -0.09 -62.98
N GLY A 148 9.41 -0.17 -62.94
CA GLY A 148 10.29 0.33 -63.97
C GLY A 148 11.07 1.54 -63.52
N MET A 149 12.32 1.30 -63.15
CA MET A 149 13.44 1.86 -63.90
C MET A 149 14.49 0.77 -64.08
N GLY A 150 14.36 0.04 -65.18
CA GLY A 150 15.53 -0.48 -65.86
C GLY A 150 16.40 0.69 -66.28
N HIS A 151 17.27 1.17 -65.39
CA HIS A 151 18.43 1.94 -65.79
C HIS A 151 19.50 0.97 -66.29
N GLY A 152 19.15 0.30 -67.40
CA GLY A 152 20.14 -0.05 -68.41
C GLY A 152 20.37 1.18 -69.26
N ARG A 153 21.25 2.07 -68.78
CA ARG A 153 22.23 2.84 -69.54
C ARG A 153 23.21 3.49 -68.57
#